data_AF-A0A1C7NEF7-F1
#
_entry.id   AF-A0A1C7NEF7-F1
#
_cell.length_a   1.000
_cell.length_b   1.000
_cell.length_c   1.000
_cell.angle_alpha   90.00
_cell.angle_beta   90.00
_cell.angle_gamma   90.00
#
_symmetry.space_group_name_H-M   'P 1'
#
loop_
_entity.id
_entity.type
_entity.pdbx_description
1 polymer ?
#
loop_
_entity_poly.entity_id
_entity_poly.type
_entity_poly.pdbx_seq_one_letter_code
_entity_poly.pdbx_strand_id
1 'polypeptide(L)'
;MEKTVVIRQTEITFSIWDLGGQKEFASMMPLVCGDAVAILFTFDLARKSTLNNLREWYRQARGLNKSAIPVLVGTKYDEFVDLAYEDQDEITRQARSNARKYSRAMKAPLVFCSTAESINVQKIYKIVLAKVFDLTCTLPEVSDIGGPIVEYKHC
;
A
#
# COMPACT_ATOMS: atom_id res chain seq x y z
N MET A 1 5.87 -14.13 8.59
CA MET A 1 7.24 -13.86 8.11
C MET A 1 7.85 -12.78 8.99
N GLU A 2 9.11 -12.88 9.36
CA GLU A 2 9.79 -11.82 10.12
C GLU A 2 10.84 -11.15 9.24
N LYS A 3 10.95 -9.82 9.38
CA LYS A 3 11.99 -9.04 8.69
C LYS A 3 12.57 -8.02 9.66
N THR A 4 13.86 -8.10 9.90
CA THR A 4 14.56 -7.14 10.75
C THR A 4 15.21 -6.05 9.90
N VAL A 5 15.07 -4.80 10.32
CA VAL A 5 15.78 -3.65 9.76
C VAL A 5 16.49 -2.92 10.88
N VAL A 6 17.78 -2.64 10.69
CA VAL A 6 18.56 -1.82 11.61
C VAL A 6 18.51 -0.37 11.14
N ILE A 7 18.00 0.52 11.99
CA ILE A 7 18.00 1.96 11.74
C ILE A 7 18.89 2.61 12.79
N ARG A 8 20.02 3.17 12.33
CA ARG A 8 21.10 3.68 13.19
C ARG A 8 21.66 2.58 14.09
N GLN A 9 21.21 2.51 15.33
CA GLN A 9 21.61 1.50 16.33
C GLN A 9 20.40 0.79 16.95
N THR A 10 19.21 1.01 16.40
CA THR A 10 17.98 0.37 16.85
C THR A 10 17.60 -0.73 15.86
N GLU A 11 17.47 -1.94 16.38
CA GLU A 11 16.97 -3.08 15.64
C GLU A 11 15.44 -3.08 15.71
N ILE A 12 14.79 -3.11 14.54
CA ILE A 12 13.33 -3.13 14.44
C ILE A 12 12.92 -4.37 13.66
N THR A 13 12.15 -5.24 14.31
CA THR A 13 11.62 -6.46 13.72
C THR A 13 10.18 -6.27 13.28
N PHE A 14 9.91 -6.46 12.00
CA PHE A 14 8.58 -6.50 11.43
C PHE A 14 8.05 -7.94 11.45
N SER A 15 6.93 -8.16 12.13
CA SER A 15 6.14 -9.38 11.97
C SER A 15 5.09 -9.15 10.88
N ILE A 16 5.25 -9.82 9.75
CA ILE A 16 4.45 -9.65 8.55
C ILE A 16 3.54 -10.85 8.39
N TRP A 17 2.25 -10.56 8.34
CA TRP A 17 1.17 -11.49 8.04
C TRP A 17 0.60 -11.12 6.67
N ASP A 18 0.39 -12.13 5.83
CA ASP A 18 -0.19 -11.97 4.51
C ASP A 18 -1.53 -12.70 4.44
N LEU A 19 -2.47 -12.09 3.73
CA LEU A 19 -3.81 -12.64 3.53
C LEU A 19 -4.16 -12.57 2.05
N GLY A 20 -4.50 -13.73 1.48
CA GLY A 20 -4.94 -13.81 0.10
C GLY A 20 -6.18 -12.95 -0.16
N GLY A 21 -6.23 -12.30 -1.33
CA GLY A 21 -7.35 -11.44 -1.72
C GLY A 21 -8.62 -12.17 -2.14
N GLN A 22 -8.64 -13.50 -2.09
CA GLN A 22 -9.82 -14.31 -2.37
C GLN A 22 -10.79 -14.32 -1.17
N LYS A 23 -12.10 -14.42 -1.45
CA LYS A 23 -13.13 -14.27 -0.41
C LYS A 23 -13.09 -15.37 0.65
N GLU A 24 -12.57 -16.54 0.31
CA GLU A 24 -12.47 -17.68 1.22
C GLU A 24 -11.53 -17.37 2.40
N PHE A 25 -10.56 -16.48 2.21
CA PHE A 25 -9.63 -16.03 3.23
C PHE A 25 -10.18 -14.91 4.13
N ALA A 26 -11.34 -14.33 3.82
CA ALA A 26 -11.92 -13.25 4.63
C ALA A 26 -12.18 -13.68 6.09
N SER A 27 -12.46 -14.97 6.31
CA SER A 27 -12.63 -15.56 7.65
C SER A 27 -11.39 -15.45 8.54
N MET A 28 -10.20 -15.31 7.94
CA MET A 28 -8.93 -15.18 8.66
C MET A 28 -8.55 -13.73 8.97
N MET A 29 -9.32 -12.73 8.50
CA MET A 29 -9.04 -11.31 8.77
C MET A 29 -8.87 -10.98 10.27
N PRO A 30 -9.67 -11.52 11.21
CA PRO A 30 -9.48 -11.22 12.63
C PRO A 30 -8.09 -11.60 13.14
N LEU A 31 -7.52 -12.71 12.65
CA LEU A 31 -6.20 -13.18 13.06
C LEU A 31 -5.09 -12.25 12.57
N VAL A 32 -5.20 -11.73 11.35
CA VAL A 32 -4.13 -10.92 10.74
C VAL A 32 -4.28 -9.42 11.00
N CYS A 33 -5.50 -8.91 11.16
CA CYS A 33 -5.76 -7.49 11.35
C CYS A 33 -5.94 -7.09 12.82
N GLY A 34 -6.32 -8.01 13.72
CA GLY A 34 -6.73 -7.68 15.09
C GLY A 34 -5.70 -6.83 15.85
N ASP A 35 -4.47 -7.33 15.96
CA ASP A 35 -3.38 -6.65 16.67
C ASP A 35 -2.38 -5.97 15.73
N ALA A 36 -2.74 -5.81 14.45
CA ALA A 36 -1.87 -5.16 13.48
C ALA A 36 -1.64 -3.68 13.83
N VAL A 37 -0.38 -3.26 13.83
CA VAL A 37 -0.01 -1.85 14.01
C VAL A 37 -0.23 -1.04 12.72
N ALA A 38 0.01 -1.67 11.57
CA ALA A 38 -0.25 -1.10 10.26
C ALA A 38 -0.85 -2.18 9.35
N ILE A 39 -1.73 -1.76 8.44
CA ILE A 39 -2.39 -2.64 7.46
C ILE A 39 -2.11 -2.10 6.06
N LEU A 40 -1.48 -2.94 5.24
CA LEU A 40 -1.19 -2.62 3.85
C LEU A 40 -2.34 -3.15 3.00
N PHE A 41 -3.08 -2.23 2.37
CA PHE A 41 -4.09 -2.57 1.40
C PHE A 41 -3.46 -2.54 0.02
N THR A 42 -3.29 -3.71 -0.59
CA THR A 42 -2.61 -3.87 -1.88
C THR A 42 -3.62 -4.01 -3.01
N PHE A 43 -3.31 -3.42 -4.17
CA PHE A 43 -4.05 -3.64 -5.41
C PHE A 43 -3.06 -3.71 -6.58
N ASP A 44 -3.47 -4.38 -7.64
CA ASP A 44 -2.66 -4.57 -8.85
C ASP A 44 -2.85 -3.40 -9.81
N LEU A 45 -1.76 -2.72 -10.17
CA LEU A 45 -1.79 -1.55 -11.04
C LEU A 45 -2.22 -1.89 -12.48
N ALA A 46 -1.92 -3.10 -12.96
CA ALA A 46 -2.34 -3.56 -14.28
C ALA A 46 -3.79 -4.06 -14.29
N ARG A 47 -4.41 -4.30 -13.11
CA ARG A 47 -5.79 -4.82 -13.00
C ARG A 47 -6.68 -3.95 -12.12
N LYS A 48 -7.37 -2.99 -12.76
CA LYS A 48 -8.30 -2.03 -12.13
C LYS A 48 -9.38 -2.66 -11.24
N SER A 49 -9.85 -3.87 -11.54
CA SER A 49 -10.86 -4.56 -10.73
C SER A 49 -10.40 -4.82 -9.29
N THR A 50 -9.10 -5.00 -9.07
CA THR A 50 -8.54 -5.27 -7.74
C THR A 50 -8.69 -4.07 -6.80
N LEU A 51 -8.53 -2.84 -7.31
CA LEU A 51 -8.74 -1.62 -6.54
C LEU A 51 -10.21 -1.46 -6.10
N ASN A 52 -11.16 -1.87 -6.94
CA ASN A 52 -12.59 -1.79 -6.59
C ASN A 52 -12.94 -2.73 -5.42
N ASN A 53 -12.34 -3.92 -5.39
CA ASN A 53 -12.55 -4.91 -4.33
C ASN A 53 -11.97 -4.44 -2.98
N LEU A 54 -10.94 -3.59 -3.02
CA LEU A 54 -10.25 -3.07 -1.83
C LEU A 54 -11.18 -2.30 -0.88
N ARG A 55 -12.27 -1.71 -1.38
CA ARG A 55 -13.28 -1.02 -0.55
C ARG A 55 -13.90 -1.95 0.49
N GLU A 56 -14.24 -3.18 0.10
CA GLU A 56 -14.86 -4.14 1.00
C GLU A 56 -13.87 -4.66 2.03
N TRP A 57 -12.65 -4.98 1.60
CA TRP A 57 -11.55 -5.37 2.49
C TRP A 57 -11.21 -4.28 3.51
N TYR A 58 -11.11 -3.02 3.07
CA TYR A 58 -10.89 -1.89 3.96
C TYR A 58 -11.99 -1.77 5.02
N ARG A 59 -13.26 -1.87 4.61
CA ARG A 59 -14.39 -1.78 5.55
C ARG A 59 -14.32 -2.87 6.62
N GLN A 60 -14.03 -4.11 6.23
CA GLN A 60 -13.93 -5.23 7.17
C GLN A 60 -12.74 -5.08 8.12
N ALA A 61 -11.55 -4.78 7.57
CA ALA A 61 -10.33 -4.58 8.36
C ALA A 61 -10.50 -3.46 9.39
N ARG A 62 -11.13 -2.35 9.00
CA ARG A 62 -11.41 -1.23 9.92
C ARG A 62 -12.52 -1.52 10.93
N GLY A 63 -13.43 -2.44 10.62
CA GLY A 63 -14.39 -2.96 11.58
C GLY A 63 -13.73 -3.76 12.70
N LEU A 64 -12.66 -4.49 12.37
CA LEU A 64 -11.88 -5.29 13.30
C LEU A 64 -10.85 -4.46 14.06
N ASN A 65 -10.13 -3.57 13.37
CA ASN A 65 -9.07 -2.76 13.95
C ASN A 65 -9.13 -1.30 13.45
N LYS A 66 -9.49 -0.40 14.39
CA LYS A 66 -9.61 1.04 14.15
C LYS A 66 -8.33 1.82 14.45
N SER A 67 -7.34 1.25 15.12
CA SER A 67 -6.09 1.95 15.47
C SER A 67 -5.00 1.75 14.42
N ALA A 68 -5.01 0.62 13.69
CA ALA A 68 -3.99 0.32 12.69
C ALA A 68 -3.85 1.43 11.65
N ILE A 69 -2.61 1.76 11.30
CA ILE A 69 -2.30 2.74 10.26
C ILE A 69 -2.56 2.10 8.88
N PRO A 70 -3.50 2.61 8.08
CA PRO A 70 -3.72 2.13 6.73
C PRO A 70 -2.64 2.65 5.78
N VAL A 71 -2.16 1.80 4.88
CA VAL A 71 -1.28 2.17 3.76
C VAL A 71 -1.85 1.58 2.48
N LEU A 72 -2.07 2.41 1.46
CA LEU A 72 -2.55 1.95 0.16
C LEU A 72 -1.37 1.72 -0.78
N VAL A 73 -1.25 0.51 -1.31
CA VAL A 73 -0.11 0.08 -2.11
C VAL A 73 -0.58 -0.43 -3.47
N GLY A 74 -0.13 0.22 -4.55
CA GLY A 74 -0.26 -0.29 -5.91
C GLY A 74 0.93 -1.19 -6.24
N THR A 75 0.71 -2.46 -6.54
CA THR A 75 1.76 -3.44 -6.88
C THR A 75 1.86 -3.62 -8.40
N LYS A 76 2.92 -4.31 -8.83
CA LYS A 76 3.17 -4.63 -10.24
C LYS A 76 3.34 -3.41 -11.14
N TYR A 77 4.07 -2.42 -10.63
CA TYR A 77 4.34 -1.20 -11.37
C TYR A 77 5.09 -1.47 -12.69
N ASP A 78 5.94 -2.50 -12.73
CA ASP A 78 6.64 -3.01 -13.92
C ASP A 78 5.66 -3.44 -15.02
N GLU A 79 4.75 -4.39 -14.74
CA GLU A 79 3.71 -4.79 -15.70
C GLU A 79 2.86 -3.59 -16.17
N PHE A 80 2.62 -2.62 -15.29
CA PHE A 80 1.84 -1.43 -15.61
C PHE A 80 2.55 -0.48 -16.59
N VAL A 81 3.86 -0.27 -16.46
CA VAL A 81 4.62 0.59 -17.39
C VAL A 81 4.85 -0.06 -18.75
N ASP A 82 4.70 -1.39 -18.85
CA ASP A 82 4.85 -2.14 -20.09
C ASP A 82 3.52 -2.29 -20.86
N LEU A 83 2.38 -1.84 -20.30
CA LEU A 83 1.10 -1.84 -21.02
C LEU A 83 1.16 -0.96 -22.28
N ALA A 84 0.37 -1.28 -23.30
CA ALA A 84 0.27 -0.45 -24.50
C ALA A 84 -0.16 0.98 -24.14
N TYR A 85 0.33 1.99 -24.85
CA TYR A 85 0.07 3.41 -24.54
C TYR A 85 -1.44 3.76 -24.46
N GLU A 86 -2.26 3.10 -25.28
CA GLU A 86 -3.72 3.25 -25.29
C GLU A 86 -4.36 2.71 -23.99
N ASP A 87 -3.91 1.55 -23.53
CA ASP A 87 -4.31 0.97 -22.24
C ASP A 87 -3.75 1.77 -21.06
N GLN A 88 -2.54 2.32 -21.21
CA GLN A 88 -1.96 3.20 -20.21
C GLN A 88 -2.84 4.43 -20.02
N ASP A 89 -3.25 5.18 -21.04
CA ASP A 89 -3.89 6.48 -20.75
C ASP A 89 -5.27 6.34 -20.06
N GLU A 90 -6.07 5.32 -20.40
CA GLU A 90 -7.37 5.08 -19.77
C GLU A 90 -7.26 4.40 -18.39
N ILE A 91 -6.43 3.36 -18.27
CA ILE A 91 -6.23 2.63 -17.01
C ILE A 91 -5.44 3.51 -16.04
N THR A 92 -4.38 4.19 -16.48
CA THR A 92 -3.53 5.05 -15.64
C THR A 92 -4.31 6.21 -15.06
N ARG A 93 -5.03 6.99 -15.88
CA ARG A 93 -5.74 8.17 -15.35
C ARG A 93 -6.83 7.76 -14.38
N GLN A 94 -7.63 6.74 -14.71
CA GLN A 94 -8.75 6.35 -13.88
C GLN A 94 -8.32 5.57 -12.64
N ALA A 95 -7.43 4.57 -12.77
CA ALA A 95 -6.95 3.80 -11.63
C ALA A 95 -6.18 4.68 -10.65
N ARG A 96 -5.34 5.60 -11.15
CA ARG A 96 -4.65 6.59 -10.31
C ARG A 96 -5.61 7.55 -9.63
N SER A 97 -6.54 8.15 -10.39
CA SER A 97 -7.53 9.07 -9.82
C SER A 97 -8.32 8.38 -8.72
N ASN A 98 -8.72 7.13 -8.94
CA ASN A 98 -9.40 6.32 -7.93
C ASN A 98 -8.49 5.98 -6.75
N ALA A 99 -7.23 5.58 -6.97
CA ALA A 99 -6.29 5.27 -5.90
C ALA A 99 -6.02 6.49 -5.01
N ARG A 100 -5.86 7.69 -5.60
CA ARG A 100 -5.75 8.95 -4.86
C ARG A 100 -7.02 9.30 -4.10
N LYS A 101 -8.20 9.08 -4.69
CA LYS A 101 -9.49 9.25 -3.98
C LYS A 101 -9.58 8.32 -2.77
N TYR A 102 -9.18 7.05 -2.92
CA TYR A 102 -9.18 6.06 -1.85
C TYR A 102 -8.17 6.45 -0.76
N SER A 103 -6.93 6.77 -1.12
CA SER A 103 -5.89 7.25 -0.21
C SER A 103 -6.37 8.45 0.61
N ARG A 104 -6.98 9.46 -0.02
CA ARG A 104 -7.55 10.63 0.68
C ARG A 104 -8.69 10.25 1.62
N ALA A 105 -9.62 9.40 1.18
CA ALA A 105 -10.74 8.96 2.01
C ALA A 105 -10.27 8.12 3.22
N MET A 106 -9.21 7.34 3.04
CA MET A 106 -8.59 6.51 4.08
C MET A 106 -7.63 7.28 4.97
N LYS A 107 -7.23 8.51 4.57
CA LYS A 107 -6.09 9.24 5.15
C LYS A 107 -4.82 8.38 5.21
N ALA A 108 -4.58 7.65 4.12
CA ALA A 108 -3.54 6.64 4.01
C ALA A 108 -2.49 7.07 2.98
N PRO A 109 -1.18 6.83 3.22
CA PRO A 109 -0.16 6.96 2.18
C PRO A 109 -0.51 6.13 0.95
N LEU A 110 -0.12 6.63 -0.23
CA LEU A 110 -0.23 5.94 -1.50
C LEU A 110 1.18 5.67 -2.03
N VAL A 111 1.51 4.40 -2.23
CA VAL A 111 2.81 3.98 -2.77
C VAL A 111 2.62 3.00 -3.91
N PHE A 112 3.20 3.28 -5.07
CA PHE A 112 3.30 2.31 -6.16
C PHE A 112 4.65 1.62 -6.09
N CYS A 113 4.64 0.28 -6.16
CA CYS A 113 5.83 -0.53 -6.05
C CYS A 113 5.84 -1.67 -7.08
N SER A 114 7.05 -2.15 -7.34
CA SER A 114 7.30 -3.41 -8.04
C SER A 114 8.21 -4.25 -7.18
N THR A 115 7.80 -5.49 -6.90
CA THR A 115 8.68 -6.46 -6.23
C THR A 115 9.74 -6.98 -7.20
N ALA A 116 9.36 -7.23 -8.46
CA ALA A 116 10.26 -7.73 -9.51
C ALA A 116 11.43 -6.76 -9.73
N GLU A 117 11.13 -5.47 -9.86
CA GLU A 117 12.12 -4.41 -10.10
C GLU A 117 12.61 -3.73 -8.81
N SER A 118 12.20 -4.24 -7.64
CA SER A 118 12.54 -3.66 -6.32
C SER A 118 12.21 -2.16 -6.17
N ILE A 119 11.21 -1.67 -6.90
CA ILE A 119 10.77 -0.28 -6.90
C ILE A 119 9.95 -0.01 -5.64
N ASN A 120 10.36 0.99 -4.85
CA ASN A 120 9.64 1.55 -3.68
C ASN A 120 9.31 0.57 -2.53
N VAL A 121 9.63 -0.72 -2.63
CA VAL A 121 9.36 -1.72 -1.57
C VAL A 121 9.95 -1.26 -0.23
N GLN A 122 11.21 -0.80 -0.21
CA GLN A 122 11.86 -0.31 1.00
C GLN A 122 11.27 1.00 1.54
N LYS A 123 10.68 1.83 0.66
CA LYS A 123 10.05 3.09 1.05
C LYS A 123 8.76 2.83 1.85
N ILE A 124 8.02 1.77 1.53
CA ILE A 124 6.83 1.36 2.29
C ILE A 124 7.18 1.14 3.76
N TYR A 125 8.21 0.33 4.06
CA TYR A 125 8.66 0.08 5.43
C TYR A 125 9.05 1.38 6.16
N LYS A 126 9.80 2.26 5.49
CA LYS A 126 10.20 3.56 6.07
C LYS A 126 9.00 4.46 6.37
N ILE A 127 7.99 4.51 5.49
CA ILE A 127 6.76 5.29 5.69
C ILE A 127 5.95 4.72 6.86
N VAL A 128 5.81 3.40 6.93
CA VAL A 128 5.13 2.73 8.05
C VAL A 128 5.83 3.07 9.36
N LEU A 129 7.14 2.90 9.45
CA LEU A 129 7.90 3.24 10.66
C LEU A 129 7.75 4.70 11.05
N ALA A 130 7.86 5.61 10.08
CA ALA A 130 7.71 7.02 10.36
C ALA A 130 6.33 7.35 10.93
N LYS A 131 5.25 6.76 10.40
CA LYS A 131 3.91 6.98 10.94
C LYS A 131 3.68 6.29 12.28
N VAL A 132 4.19 5.08 12.48
CA VAL A 132 4.04 4.31 13.74
C VAL A 132 4.73 5.00 14.90
N PHE A 133 5.94 5.51 14.67
CA PHE A 133 6.77 6.15 15.70
C PHE A 133 6.68 7.68 15.70
N ASP A 134 5.72 8.25 14.97
CA ASP A 134 5.52 9.71 14.81
C ASP A 134 6.81 10.48 14.44
N LEU A 135 7.59 9.90 13.52
CA LEU A 135 8.84 10.47 13.02
C LEU A 135 8.59 11.28 11.75
N THR A 136 9.39 12.32 11.56
CA THR A 136 9.40 13.06 10.29
C THR A 136 9.96 12.19 9.16
N CYS A 137 9.11 11.84 8.18
CA CYS A 137 9.54 11.12 6.99
C CYS A 137 10.13 12.07 5.94
N THR A 138 11.41 11.89 5.62
CA THR A 138 12.19 12.75 4.69
C THR A 138 12.29 12.19 3.27
N LEU A 139 11.52 11.15 2.93
CA LEU A 139 11.54 10.59 1.59
C LEU A 139 11.05 11.60 0.54
N PRO A 140 11.63 11.64 -0.67
CA PRO A 140 11.07 12.44 -1.74
C PRO A 140 9.69 11.88 -2.13
N GLU A 141 8.69 12.75 -2.20
CA GLU A 141 7.39 12.40 -2.76
C GLU A 141 7.48 12.40 -4.29
N VAL A 142 6.83 11.41 -4.90
CA VAL A 142 6.75 11.27 -6.36
C VAL A 142 5.29 11.32 -6.73
N SER A 143 4.92 12.34 -7.49
CA SER A 143 3.53 12.62 -7.90
C SER A 143 3.38 12.76 -9.41
N ASP A 144 4.40 12.38 -10.18
CA ASP A 144 4.41 12.54 -11.64
C ASP A 144 3.44 11.59 -12.35
N ILE A 145 3.07 11.95 -13.58
CA ILE A 145 2.24 11.10 -14.46
C ILE A 145 3.10 9.98 -15.03
N GLY A 146 2.61 8.74 -14.88
CA GLY A 146 3.34 7.54 -15.28
C GLY A 146 4.55 7.21 -14.42
N GLY A 147 4.74 7.86 -13.26
CA GLY A 147 5.83 7.57 -12.31
C GLY A 147 5.42 6.66 -11.15
N PRO A 148 6.39 6.05 -10.43
CA PRO A 148 6.10 5.17 -9.30
C PRO A 148 5.75 6.01 -8.06
N ILE A 149 4.46 6.32 -7.93
CA ILE A 149 3.90 7.24 -6.92
C ILE A 149 4.41 6.94 -5.52
N VAL A 150 4.75 8.00 -4.79
CA VAL A 150 5.02 8.01 -3.35
C VAL A 150 4.40 9.28 -2.79
N GLU A 151 3.23 9.16 -2.17
CA GLU A 151 2.47 10.28 -1.57
C GLU A 151 2.14 9.90 -0.13
N TYR A 152 2.55 10.72 0.85
CA TYR A 152 2.35 10.37 2.27
C TYR A 152 2.20 11.58 3.20
N LYS A 153 2.52 12.80 2.77
CA LYS A 153 2.46 14.00 3.62
C LYS A 153 1.06 14.57 3.78
N HIS A 154 0.15 14.26 2.86
CA HIS A 154 -1.23 14.75 2.86
C HIS A 154 -2.23 13.73 3.44
N CYS A 155 -1.72 12.81 4.27
CA CYS A 155 -2.44 11.64 4.80
C CYS A 155 -2.50 11.69 6.32
#